data_AF-A0A524KGH6-F1
#
_entry.id   AF-A0A524KGH6-F1
#
_cell.length_a   1.000
_cell.length_b   1.000
_cell.length_c   1.000
_cell.angle_alpha   90.00
_cell.angle_beta   90.00
_cell.angle_gamma   90.00
#
_symmetry.space_group_name_H-M   'P 1'
#
loop_
_entity.id
_entity.type
_entity.pdbx_description
1 polymer ?
#
loop_
_entity_poly.entity_id
_entity_poly.type
_entity_poly.pdbx_seq_one_letter_code
_entity_poly.pdbx_strand_id
1 'polypeptide(L)'
;MWRDGRVLVPFLNDAPYADKPPLLFWLIEAIWLVTGVSETAARLIPPAAGIGAAALTGWVAHLLWPNRRGLPAAAMLMVVASPIVLLFATLVRFDILLTCWVLLALAGVLKVWRTGDRRWWLMCGLGIGLGLLTKGPVALVLTLPAALFAPLWVAQKPDGGWGRWYGGTGVAVAVAAAIGLAWVLPAAFTGGEEYRDLILWHQTAGRIANAFDHKRPFY
;
A
#
# COMPACT_ATOMS: atom_id res chain seq x y z
N MET A 1 20.85 4.62 5.75
CA MET A 1 20.67 4.54 4.28
C MET A 1 21.34 5.75 3.61
N TRP A 2 20.87 6.97 3.88
CA TRP A 2 21.47 8.23 3.37
C TRP A 2 22.99 8.37 3.51
N ARG A 3 23.54 8.18 4.72
CA ARG A 3 24.97 8.38 5.02
C ARG A 3 25.90 7.48 4.21
N ASP A 4 25.46 6.25 3.95
CA ASP A 4 26.28 5.19 3.33
C ASP A 4 25.85 4.88 1.88
N GLY A 5 24.89 5.62 1.32
CA GLY A 5 24.36 5.40 -0.02
C GLY A 5 23.65 4.05 -0.22
N ARG A 6 23.28 3.37 0.87
CA ARG A 6 22.66 2.04 0.82
C ARG A 6 21.15 2.16 0.66
N VAL A 7 20.69 2.18 -0.59
CA VAL A 7 19.27 2.38 -0.95
C VAL A 7 18.45 1.08 -0.92
N LEU A 8 19.07 -0.07 -1.16
CA LEU A 8 18.35 -1.35 -1.29
C LEU A 8 18.05 -2.03 0.05
N VAL A 9 18.98 -1.95 1.01
CA VAL A 9 18.90 -2.66 2.28
C VAL A 9 18.80 -1.62 3.40
N PRO A 10 17.68 -1.55 4.13
CA PRO A 10 17.55 -0.67 5.29
C PRO A 10 18.46 -1.13 6.42
N PHE A 11 19.06 -0.16 7.11
CA PHE A 11 19.86 -0.38 8.32
C PHE A 11 19.33 0.48 9.45
N LEU A 12 19.32 -0.07 10.66
CA LEU A 12 18.95 0.61 11.90
C LEU A 12 20.06 0.35 12.92
N ASN A 13 20.74 1.40 13.38
CA ASN A 13 21.86 1.31 14.32
C ASN A 13 22.91 0.26 13.88
N ASP A 14 23.38 0.38 12.64
CA ASP A 14 24.37 -0.50 12.00
C ASP A 14 23.96 -1.97 11.80
N ALA A 15 22.75 -2.36 12.21
CA ALA A 15 22.19 -3.68 11.95
C ALA A 15 21.23 -3.66 10.73
N PRO A 16 21.20 -4.72 9.89
CA PRO A 16 20.23 -4.85 8.81
C PRO A 16 18.79 -4.85 9.36
N TYR A 17 17.94 -4.00 8.79
CA TYR A 17 16.54 -3.84 9.19
C TYR A 17 15.60 -4.43 8.13
N ALA A 18 15.32 -5.73 8.25
CA ALA A 18 14.42 -6.45 7.32
C ALA A 18 12.93 -6.33 7.70
N ASP A 19 12.60 -5.65 8.81
CA ASP A 19 11.25 -5.65 9.38
C ASP A 19 10.21 -4.88 8.56
N LYS A 20 10.64 -3.86 7.82
CA LYS A 20 9.79 -3.00 7.01
C LYS A 20 10.36 -2.84 5.59
N PRO A 21 9.49 -2.89 4.57
CA PRO A 21 9.84 -2.52 3.21
C PRO A 21 10.25 -1.03 3.07
N PRO A 22 10.87 -0.64 1.95
CA PRO A 22 11.75 0.52 1.91
C PRO A 22 11.06 1.83 1.51
N LEU A 23 9.80 1.81 1.04
CA LEU A 23 9.21 2.95 0.32
C LEU A 23 9.17 4.23 1.17
N LEU A 24 8.83 4.12 2.46
CA LEU A 24 8.84 5.28 3.34
C LEU A 24 10.25 5.88 3.47
N PHE A 25 11.28 5.03 3.59
CA PHE A 25 12.66 5.48 3.66
C PHE A 25 13.10 6.13 2.35
N TRP A 26 12.75 5.56 1.20
CA TRP A 26 13.02 6.15 -0.11
C TRP A 26 12.37 7.52 -0.28
N LEU A 27 11.14 7.70 0.19
CA LEU A 27 10.47 9.01 0.14
C LEU A 27 11.17 10.04 1.04
N ILE A 28 11.66 9.63 2.21
CA ILE A 28 12.45 10.50 3.10
C ILE A 28 13.76 10.92 2.41
N GLU A 29 14.49 9.96 1.85
CA GLU A 29 15.74 10.25 1.13
C GLU A 29 15.52 11.14 -0.08
N ALA A 30 14.45 10.91 -0.85
CA ALA A 30 14.11 11.75 -1.99
C ALA A 30 13.85 13.21 -1.58
N ILE A 31 13.22 13.45 -0.43
CA ILE A 31 13.04 14.81 0.10
C ILE A 31 14.38 15.40 0.56
N TRP A 32 15.23 14.60 1.21
CA TRP A 32 16.55 15.05 1.65
C TRP A 32 17.52 15.36 0.50
N LEU A 33 17.35 14.74 -0.68
CA LEU A 33 18.10 15.13 -1.89
C LEU A 33 17.90 16.60 -2.26
N VAL A 34 16.73 17.17 -1.95
CA VAL A 34 16.38 18.56 -2.30
C VAL A 34 16.54 19.51 -1.11
N THR A 35 16.18 19.05 0.09
CA THR A 35 16.09 19.90 1.29
C THR A 35 17.30 19.78 2.23
N GLY A 36 18.18 18.81 1.99
CA GLY A 36 19.16 18.37 2.97
C GLY A 36 18.54 17.52 4.09
N VAL A 37 19.39 16.97 4.97
CA VAL A 37 18.92 16.15 6.09
C VAL A 37 18.17 17.02 7.09
N SER A 38 16.87 16.79 7.21
CA SER A 38 15.99 17.55 8.10
C SER A 38 14.85 16.69 8.61
N GLU A 39 14.65 16.74 9.92
CA GLU A 39 13.52 16.08 10.58
C GLU A 39 12.19 16.66 10.09
N THR A 40 12.09 17.98 10.01
CA THR A 40 10.89 18.68 9.55
C THR A 40 10.53 18.27 8.14
N ALA A 41 11.52 18.14 7.25
CA ALA A 41 11.29 17.72 5.87
C ALA A 41 10.79 16.27 5.78
N ALA A 42 11.34 15.35 6.58
CA ALA A 42 10.86 13.97 6.66
C ALA A 42 9.41 13.88 7.19
N ARG A 43 9.04 14.78 8.11
CA ARG A 43 7.69 14.90 8.68
C ARG A 43 6.65 15.45 7.68
N LEU A 44 7.03 15.88 6.48
CA LEU A 44 6.08 16.32 5.44
C LEU A 44 5.41 15.15 4.69
N ILE A 45 5.98 13.95 4.76
CA ILE A 45 5.43 12.77 4.06
C ILE A 45 4.06 12.36 4.62
N PRO A 46 3.87 12.20 5.96
CA PRO A 46 2.58 11.80 6.50
C PRO A 46 1.43 12.80 6.23
N PRO A 47 1.63 14.14 6.31
CA PRO A 47 0.61 15.11 5.92
C PRO A 47 0.26 15.01 4.43
N ALA A 48 1.26 14.89 3.55
CA ALA A 48 1.03 14.75 2.11
C ALA A 48 0.24 13.48 1.78
N ALA A 49 0.59 12.37 2.43
CA ALA A 49 -0.19 11.13 2.36
C ALA A 49 -1.61 11.34 2.93
N GLY A 50 -1.79 12.00 4.07
CA GLY A 50 -3.12 12.30 4.61
C GLY A 50 -4.02 13.06 3.63
N ILE A 51 -3.47 14.09 2.95
CA ILE A 51 -4.18 14.82 1.90
C ILE A 51 -4.52 13.91 0.72
N GLY A 52 -3.57 13.08 0.28
CA GLY A 52 -3.77 12.09 -0.77
C GLY A 52 -4.88 11.09 -0.43
N ALA A 53 -4.88 10.55 0.79
CA ALA A 53 -5.90 9.64 1.29
C ALA A 53 -7.28 10.31 1.33
N ALA A 54 -7.37 11.56 1.77
CA ALA A 54 -8.63 12.31 1.75
C ALA A 54 -9.15 12.46 0.31
N ALA A 55 -8.31 12.95 -0.62
CA ALA A 55 -8.68 13.12 -2.03
C ALA A 55 -9.12 11.80 -2.69
N LEU A 56 -8.36 10.72 -2.47
CA LEU A 56 -8.71 9.38 -2.98
C LEU A 56 -10.00 8.86 -2.37
N THR A 57 -10.29 9.16 -1.09
CA THR A 57 -11.56 8.79 -0.46
C THR A 57 -12.73 9.51 -1.12
N GLY A 58 -12.58 10.81 -1.41
CA GLY A 58 -13.56 11.56 -2.20
C GLY A 58 -13.79 10.94 -3.58
N TRP A 59 -12.71 10.53 -4.25
CA TRP A 59 -12.80 9.87 -5.55
C TRP A 59 -13.49 8.51 -5.48
N VAL A 60 -13.16 7.68 -4.49
CA VAL A 60 -13.84 6.40 -4.23
C VAL A 60 -15.33 6.62 -3.97
N ALA A 61 -15.69 7.63 -3.17
CA ALA A 61 -17.09 7.99 -2.93
C ALA A 61 -17.80 8.41 -4.22
N HIS A 62 -17.15 9.17 -5.11
CA HIS A 62 -17.69 9.49 -6.43
C HIS A 62 -17.91 8.25 -7.29
N LEU A 63 -16.98 7.30 -7.27
CA LEU A 63 -17.09 6.04 -8.01
C LEU A 63 -18.19 5.14 -7.46
N LEU A 64 -18.48 5.17 -6.16
CA LEU A 64 -19.57 4.40 -5.57
C LEU A 64 -20.94 5.08 -5.77
N TRP A 65 -21.00 6.41 -5.69
CA TRP A 65 -22.25 7.18 -5.77
C TRP A 65 -22.14 8.41 -6.69
N PRO A 66 -22.04 8.24 -8.02
CA PRO A 66 -21.80 9.34 -8.96
C PRO A 66 -22.95 10.35 -9.01
N ASN A 67 -24.17 9.92 -8.70
CA ASN A 67 -25.34 10.78 -8.70
C ASN A 67 -25.43 11.71 -7.47
N ARG A 68 -24.58 11.52 -6.45
CA ARG A 68 -24.57 12.34 -5.23
C ARG A 68 -23.41 13.34 -5.24
N ARG A 69 -23.61 14.48 -5.91
CA ARG A 69 -22.58 15.51 -6.15
C ARG A 69 -21.85 16.01 -4.89
N GLY A 70 -22.54 16.11 -3.74
CA GLY A 70 -21.93 16.56 -2.48
C GLY A 70 -21.19 15.48 -1.70
N LEU A 71 -21.38 14.20 -2.03
CA LEU A 71 -20.84 13.08 -1.26
C LEU A 71 -19.30 12.97 -1.32
N PRO A 72 -18.64 13.20 -2.48
CA PRO A 72 -17.18 13.21 -2.54
C PRO A 72 -16.54 14.22 -1.58
N ALA A 73 -17.05 15.46 -1.58
CA ALA A 73 -16.56 16.52 -0.70
C ALA A 73 -16.83 16.18 0.78
N ALA A 74 -18.02 15.66 1.09
CA ALA A 74 -18.35 15.22 2.45
C ALA A 74 -17.44 14.08 2.93
N ALA A 75 -17.12 13.12 2.06
CA ALA A 75 -16.23 12.01 2.38
C ALA A 75 -14.78 12.49 2.61
N MET A 76 -14.29 13.44 1.80
CA MET A 76 -13.00 14.10 2.01
C MET A 76 -12.97 14.81 3.37
N LEU A 77 -13.99 15.61 3.67
CA LEU A 77 -14.10 16.34 4.94
C LEU A 77 -14.16 15.41 6.14
N MET A 78 -14.86 14.27 6.03
CA MET A 78 -14.91 13.26 7.08
C MET A 78 -13.53 12.67 7.38
N VAL A 79 -12.71 12.43 6.36
CA VAL A 79 -11.32 11.93 6.55
C VAL A 79 -10.45 13.02 7.16
N VAL A 80 -10.51 14.25 6.67
CA VAL A 80 -9.70 15.38 7.18
C VAL A 80 -10.07 15.73 8.62
N ALA A 81 -11.36 15.68 8.97
CA ALA A 81 -11.85 15.97 10.32
C ALA A 81 -11.64 14.81 11.31
N SER A 82 -11.21 13.63 10.83
CA SER A 82 -11.06 12.45 11.67
C SER A 82 -9.85 12.59 12.61
N PRO A 83 -10.03 12.53 13.95
CA PRO A 83 -8.93 12.70 14.90
C PRO A 83 -7.80 11.68 14.71
N ILE A 84 -8.15 10.44 14.34
CA ILE A 84 -7.15 9.40 14.09
C ILE A 84 -6.35 9.68 12.82
N VAL A 85 -6.99 10.21 11.77
CA VAL A 85 -6.29 10.57 10.54
C VAL A 85 -5.37 11.76 10.80
N LEU A 86 -5.84 12.79 11.51
CA LEU A 86 -5.01 13.94 11.89
C LEU A 86 -3.80 13.52 12.72
N LEU A 87 -3.99 12.65 13.71
CA LEU A 87 -2.88 12.11 14.51
C LEU A 87 -1.87 11.36 13.64
N PHE A 88 -2.33 10.40 12.84
CA PHE A 88 -1.44 9.60 12.00
C PHE A 88 -0.82 10.38 10.83
N ALA A 89 -1.44 11.48 10.40
CA ALA A 89 -0.89 12.40 9.42
C ALA A 89 0.22 13.30 10.00
N THR A 90 0.48 13.29 11.31
CA THR A 90 1.60 14.05 11.92
C THR A 90 2.75 13.16 12.39
N LEU A 91 2.50 11.85 12.51
CA LEU A 91 3.49 10.86 12.93
C LEU A 91 4.11 10.20 11.69
N VAL A 92 5.44 10.10 11.65
CA VAL A 92 6.15 9.35 10.61
C VAL A 92 5.90 7.86 10.80
N ARG A 93 4.78 7.39 10.25
CA ARG A 93 4.34 5.99 10.29
C ARG A 93 3.91 5.53 8.91
N PHE A 94 4.05 4.23 8.68
CA PHE A 94 3.72 3.56 7.42
C PHE A 94 2.21 3.55 7.13
N ASP A 95 1.36 3.67 8.16
CA ASP A 95 -0.08 3.41 8.07
C ASP A 95 -0.82 4.37 7.15
N ILE A 96 -0.57 5.68 7.27
CA ILE A 96 -1.27 6.68 6.45
C ILE A 96 -0.84 6.61 4.97
N LEU A 97 0.43 6.29 4.73
CA LEU A 97 0.96 6.03 3.39
C LEU A 97 0.34 4.76 2.79
N LEU A 98 0.25 3.67 3.56
CA LEU A 98 -0.41 2.44 3.13
C LEU A 98 -1.88 2.70 2.78
N THR A 99 -2.60 3.49 3.59
CA THR A 99 -4.00 3.86 3.33
C THR A 99 -4.15 4.52 1.96
N CYS A 100 -3.25 5.42 1.57
CA CYS A 100 -3.26 6.03 0.23
C CYS A 100 -3.20 4.98 -0.88
N TRP A 101 -2.26 4.05 -0.77
CA TRP A 101 -2.03 3.03 -1.80
C TRP A 101 -3.17 2.02 -1.89
N VAL A 102 -3.76 1.64 -0.76
CA VAL A 102 -4.95 0.80 -0.70
C VAL A 102 -6.15 1.51 -1.36
N LEU A 103 -6.36 2.80 -1.06
CA LEU A 103 -7.42 3.59 -1.69
C LEU A 103 -7.23 3.73 -3.20
N LEU A 104 -5.99 3.96 -3.66
CA LEU A 104 -5.65 3.99 -5.08
C LEU A 104 -5.98 2.65 -5.74
N ALA A 105 -5.65 1.54 -5.07
CA ALA A 105 -5.90 0.22 -5.61
C ALA A 105 -7.40 -0.10 -5.71
N LEU A 106 -8.16 0.23 -4.66
CA LEU A 106 -9.62 0.10 -4.63
C LEU A 106 -10.29 1.00 -5.68
N ALA A 107 -9.80 2.23 -5.88
CA ALA A 107 -10.27 3.10 -6.95
C ALA A 107 -10.06 2.45 -8.34
N GLY A 108 -8.97 1.70 -8.52
CA GLY A 108 -8.73 0.90 -9.72
C GLY A 108 -9.78 -0.17 -9.94
N VAL A 109 -10.09 -0.98 -8.92
CA VAL A 109 -11.15 -1.99 -8.97
C VAL A 109 -12.50 -1.35 -9.30
N LEU A 110 -12.85 -0.25 -8.64
CA LEU A 110 -14.11 0.46 -8.86
C LEU A 110 -14.19 1.10 -10.25
N LYS A 111 -13.08 1.59 -10.79
CA LYS A 111 -13.01 2.09 -12.16
C LYS A 111 -13.27 0.99 -13.18
N VAL A 112 -12.62 -0.18 -13.04
CA VAL A 112 -12.89 -1.34 -13.89
C VAL A 112 -14.38 -1.70 -13.84
N TRP A 113 -14.95 -1.76 -12.63
CA TRP A 113 -16.37 -2.06 -12.45
C TRP A 113 -17.29 -1.05 -13.14
N ARG A 114 -16.96 0.24 -13.09
CA ARG A 114 -17.78 1.32 -13.66
C ARG A 114 -17.66 1.46 -15.17
N THR A 115 -16.46 1.31 -15.72
CA THR A 115 -16.17 1.67 -17.12
C THR A 115 -15.87 0.47 -18.00
N GLY A 116 -15.63 -0.71 -17.44
CA GLY A 116 -15.17 -1.89 -18.17
C GLY A 116 -13.72 -1.78 -18.70
N ASP A 117 -13.06 -0.63 -18.52
CA ASP A 117 -11.69 -0.40 -19.01
C ASP A 117 -10.67 -1.15 -18.15
N ARG A 118 -9.92 -2.04 -18.78
CA ARG A 118 -8.97 -2.93 -18.12
C ARG A 118 -7.67 -2.24 -17.71
N ARG A 119 -7.36 -1.07 -18.27
CA ARG A 119 -6.15 -0.32 -17.93
C ARG A 119 -6.12 0.04 -16.44
N TRP A 120 -7.29 0.16 -15.82
CA TRP A 120 -7.41 0.43 -14.38
C TRP A 120 -6.95 -0.73 -13.49
N TRP A 121 -6.78 -1.95 -14.02
CA TRP A 121 -6.07 -3.03 -13.31
C TRP A 121 -4.59 -2.71 -13.11
N LEU A 122 -3.97 -1.91 -14.00
CA LEU A 122 -2.59 -1.42 -13.79
C LEU A 122 -2.53 -0.44 -12.62
N MET A 123 -3.53 0.44 -12.48
CA MET A 123 -3.63 1.32 -11.32
C MET A 123 -3.87 0.53 -10.02
N CYS A 124 -4.70 -0.53 -10.09
CA CYS A 124 -4.88 -1.47 -8.98
C CYS A 124 -3.55 -2.13 -8.58
N GLY A 125 -2.85 -2.71 -9.56
CA GLY A 125 -1.55 -3.35 -9.33
C GLY A 125 -0.48 -2.38 -8.83
N LEU A 126 -0.46 -1.14 -9.31
CA LEU A 126 0.43 -0.09 -8.83
C LEU A 126 0.16 0.23 -7.36
N GLY A 127 -1.11 0.44 -6.97
CA GLY A 127 -1.48 0.68 -5.58
C GLY A 127 -1.10 -0.48 -4.66
N ILE A 128 -1.38 -1.72 -5.08
CA ILE A 128 -0.97 -2.90 -4.31
C ILE A 128 0.56 -2.99 -4.22
N GLY A 129 1.28 -2.78 -5.33
CA GLY A 129 2.75 -2.83 -5.38
C GLY A 129 3.42 -1.81 -4.47
N LEU A 130 2.96 -0.55 -4.49
CA LEU A 130 3.45 0.48 -3.57
C LEU A 130 3.05 0.20 -2.12
N GLY A 131 1.87 -0.38 -1.90
CA GLY A 131 1.46 -0.89 -0.59
C GLY A 131 2.37 -2.02 -0.08
N LEU A 132 2.78 -2.95 -0.95
CA LEU A 132 3.77 -4.00 -0.64
C LEU A 132 5.10 -3.38 -0.22
N LEU A 133 5.59 -2.38 -0.96
CA LEU A 133 6.81 -1.65 -0.62
C LEU A 133 6.67 -0.72 0.61
N THR A 134 5.47 -0.57 1.17
CA THR A 134 5.23 0.20 2.41
C THR A 134 5.13 -0.70 3.63
N LYS A 135 4.27 -1.73 3.59
CA LYS A 135 3.96 -2.56 4.77
C LYS A 135 3.77 -4.04 4.44
N GLY A 136 4.32 -4.50 3.32
CA GLY A 136 4.28 -5.90 2.91
C GLY A 136 2.87 -6.35 2.50
N PRO A 137 2.51 -7.63 2.71
CA PRO A 137 1.32 -8.25 2.09
C PRO A 137 -0.02 -7.70 2.59
N VAL A 138 -0.02 -6.82 3.60
CA VAL A 138 -1.24 -6.18 4.12
C VAL A 138 -2.04 -5.48 3.01
N ALA A 139 -1.37 -4.87 2.01
CA ALA A 139 -2.05 -4.24 0.88
C ALA A 139 -2.89 -5.25 0.06
N LEU A 140 -2.38 -6.47 -0.15
CA LEU A 140 -3.13 -7.53 -0.84
C LEU A 140 -4.37 -7.92 -0.02
N VAL A 141 -4.22 -8.09 1.30
CA VAL A 141 -5.31 -8.47 2.21
C VAL A 141 -6.42 -7.43 2.21
N LEU A 142 -6.09 -6.14 2.14
CA LEU A 142 -7.07 -5.06 2.16
C LEU A 142 -7.74 -4.81 0.79
N THR A 143 -7.08 -5.13 -0.32
CA THR A 143 -7.59 -4.83 -1.66
C THR A 143 -8.19 -6.05 -2.38
N LEU A 144 -7.55 -7.22 -2.31
CA LEU A 144 -7.98 -8.39 -3.09
C LEU A 144 -9.38 -8.91 -2.74
N PRO A 145 -9.85 -8.91 -1.48
CA PRO A 145 -11.22 -9.32 -1.19
C PRO A 145 -12.27 -8.54 -2.00
N ALA A 146 -12.07 -7.23 -2.21
CA ALA A 146 -12.96 -6.43 -3.04
C ALA A 146 -13.01 -6.92 -4.50
N ALA A 147 -11.86 -7.29 -5.07
CA ALA A 147 -11.80 -7.82 -6.44
C ALA A 147 -12.27 -9.28 -6.54
N LEU A 148 -11.89 -10.15 -5.60
CA LEU A 148 -12.19 -11.59 -5.65
C LEU A 148 -13.67 -11.87 -5.37
N PHE A 149 -14.25 -11.17 -4.40
CA PHE A 149 -15.66 -11.29 -4.03
C PHE A 149 -16.57 -10.32 -4.79
N ALA A 150 -16.12 -9.83 -5.95
CA ALA A 150 -16.93 -9.05 -6.88
C ALA A 150 -18.32 -9.65 -7.15
N PRO A 151 -18.52 -10.98 -7.30
CA PRO A 151 -19.86 -11.55 -7.46
C PRO A 151 -20.84 -11.27 -6.32
N LEU A 152 -20.36 -10.93 -5.11
CA LEU A 152 -21.20 -10.66 -3.95
C LEU A 152 -21.77 -9.23 -3.93
N TRP A 153 -21.13 -8.28 -4.61
CA TRP A 153 -21.51 -6.86 -4.57
C TRP A 153 -21.77 -6.24 -5.94
N VAL A 154 -21.36 -6.91 -7.02
CA VAL A 154 -21.62 -6.50 -8.40
C VAL A 154 -22.93 -7.12 -8.87
N ALA A 155 -23.99 -6.32 -8.96
CA ALA A 155 -25.33 -6.79 -9.33
C ALA A 155 -25.43 -7.26 -10.80
N GLN A 156 -24.66 -6.67 -11.71
CA GLN A 156 -24.67 -7.00 -13.13
C GLN A 156 -23.32 -7.55 -13.57
N LYS A 157 -23.33 -8.69 -14.27
CA LYS A 157 -22.11 -9.35 -14.74
C LYS A 157 -21.22 -8.35 -15.51
N PRO A 158 -19.92 -8.26 -15.19
CA PRO A 158 -19.01 -7.35 -15.88
C PRO A 158 -18.94 -7.62 -17.39
N ASP A 159 -18.62 -6.59 -18.17
CA ASP A 159 -18.47 -6.71 -19.62
C ASP A 159 -17.38 -7.75 -19.99
N GLY A 160 -17.79 -8.80 -20.68
CA GLY A 160 -16.95 -9.95 -21.00
C GLY A 160 -16.82 -11.01 -19.90
N GLY A 161 -17.54 -10.84 -18.79
CA GLY A 161 -17.74 -11.86 -17.77
C GLY A 161 -16.59 -12.06 -16.78
N TRP A 162 -16.84 -12.97 -15.83
CA TRP A 162 -15.96 -13.24 -14.70
C TRP A 162 -14.54 -13.68 -15.10
N GLY A 163 -14.38 -14.41 -16.20
CA GLY A 163 -13.04 -14.81 -16.69
C GLY A 163 -12.15 -13.60 -17.01
N ARG A 164 -12.71 -12.56 -17.64
CA ARG A 164 -11.97 -11.31 -17.92
C ARG A 164 -11.71 -10.49 -16.66
N TRP A 165 -12.65 -10.49 -15.72
CA TRP A 165 -12.49 -9.84 -14.42
C TRP A 165 -11.34 -10.46 -13.60
N TYR A 166 -11.35 -11.78 -13.45
CA TYR A 166 -10.31 -12.51 -12.72
C TYR A 166 -8.98 -12.52 -13.47
N GLY A 167 -8.98 -12.54 -14.80
CA GLY A 167 -7.77 -12.31 -15.60
C GLY A 167 -7.16 -10.93 -15.33
N GLY A 168 -7.98 -9.88 -15.26
CA GLY A 168 -7.53 -8.54 -14.90
C GLY A 168 -7.04 -8.43 -13.44
N THR A 169 -7.70 -9.13 -12.51
CA THR A 169 -7.21 -9.27 -11.13
C THR A 169 -5.83 -9.93 -11.10
N GLY A 170 -5.61 -10.97 -11.92
CA GLY A 170 -4.31 -11.60 -12.12
C GLY A 170 -3.25 -10.63 -12.65
N VAL A 171 -3.61 -9.77 -13.60
CA VAL A 171 -2.70 -8.70 -14.09
C VAL A 171 -2.33 -7.74 -12.97
N ALA A 172 -3.28 -7.30 -12.14
CA ALA A 172 -3.00 -6.41 -11.02
C ALA A 172 -2.04 -7.06 -10.00
N VAL A 173 -2.25 -8.35 -9.68
CA VAL A 173 -1.35 -9.11 -8.81
C VAL A 173 0.03 -9.28 -9.45
N ALA A 174 0.12 -9.54 -10.75
CA ALA A 174 1.39 -9.67 -11.46
C ALA A 174 2.18 -8.34 -11.47
N VAL A 175 1.51 -7.21 -11.68
CA VAL A 175 2.13 -5.88 -11.59
C VAL A 175 2.62 -5.61 -10.16
N ALA A 176 1.80 -5.90 -9.16
CA ALA A 176 2.18 -5.72 -7.77
C ALA A 176 3.38 -6.60 -7.37
N ALA A 177 3.38 -7.87 -7.81
CA ALA A 177 4.48 -8.79 -7.62
C ALA A 177 5.75 -8.30 -8.32
N ALA A 178 5.66 -7.80 -9.56
CA ALA A 178 6.80 -7.23 -10.27
C ALA A 178 7.41 -6.05 -9.50
N ILE A 179 6.59 -5.14 -8.97
CA ILE A 179 7.05 -4.00 -8.16
C ILE A 179 7.72 -4.48 -6.86
N GLY A 180 7.11 -5.43 -6.14
CA GLY A 180 7.67 -5.97 -4.91
C GLY A 180 8.99 -6.72 -5.16
N LEU A 181 9.03 -7.58 -6.17
CA LEU A 181 10.20 -8.37 -6.54
C LEU A 181 11.34 -7.50 -7.07
N ALA A 182 11.04 -6.39 -7.76
CA ALA A 182 12.04 -5.43 -8.21
C ALA A 182 12.86 -4.84 -7.07
N TRP A 183 12.33 -4.84 -5.84
CA TRP A 183 13.09 -4.51 -4.64
C TRP A 183 13.65 -5.74 -3.93
N VAL A 184 12.79 -6.74 -3.64
CA VAL A 184 13.17 -7.90 -2.81
C VAL A 184 14.34 -8.66 -3.43
N LEU A 185 14.37 -8.85 -4.74
CA LEU A 185 15.44 -9.62 -5.39
C LEU A 185 16.79 -8.89 -5.25
N PRO A 186 16.97 -7.63 -5.69
CA PRO A 186 18.24 -6.93 -5.48
C PRO A 186 18.64 -6.79 -4.01
N ALA A 187 17.68 -6.55 -3.12
CA ALA A 187 17.95 -6.42 -1.69
C ALA A 187 18.44 -7.75 -1.08
N ALA A 188 17.86 -8.89 -1.49
CA ALA A 188 18.29 -10.21 -1.04
C ALA A 188 19.70 -10.58 -1.56
N PHE A 189 20.06 -10.16 -2.78
CA PHE A 189 21.41 -10.40 -3.30
C PHE A 189 22.47 -9.50 -2.68
N THR A 190 22.12 -8.24 -2.36
CA THR A 190 23.08 -7.25 -1.85
C THR A 190 23.20 -7.24 -0.33
N GLY A 191 22.17 -7.71 0.40
CA GLY A 191 22.14 -7.70 1.87
C GLY A 191 22.92 -8.83 2.56
N GLY A 192 23.45 -9.79 1.81
CA GLY A 192 24.12 -10.98 2.36
C GLY A 192 23.14 -12.06 2.85
N GLU A 193 23.69 -13.20 3.29
CA GLU A 193 22.90 -14.36 3.73
C GLU A 193 21.97 -14.04 4.90
N GLU A 194 22.45 -13.27 5.88
CA GLU A 194 21.67 -12.88 7.06
C GLU A 194 20.41 -12.06 6.67
N TYR A 195 20.54 -11.08 5.77
CA TYR A 195 19.40 -10.29 5.33
C TYR A 195 18.43 -11.10 4.46
N ARG A 196 18.96 -12.02 3.64
CA ARG A 196 18.16 -12.92 2.80
C ARG A 196 17.28 -13.84 3.65
N ASP A 197 17.83 -14.41 4.71
CA ASP A 197 17.08 -15.29 5.61
C ASP A 197 16.02 -14.49 6.41
N LEU A 198 16.35 -13.28 6.84
CA LEU A 198 15.39 -12.41 7.51
C LEU A 198 14.20 -12.00 6.61
N ILE A 199 14.46 -11.64 5.35
CA ILE A 199 13.41 -11.16 4.44
C ILE A 199 12.56 -12.29 3.83
N LEU A 200 13.13 -13.50 3.63
CA LEU A 200 12.41 -14.64 3.05
C LEU A 200 11.77 -15.54 4.11
N TRP A 201 12.47 -15.81 5.22
CA TRP A 201 12.02 -16.77 6.23
C TRP A 201 11.21 -16.10 7.34
N HIS A 202 11.72 -15.03 7.95
CA HIS A 202 11.06 -14.39 9.10
C HIS A 202 9.83 -13.56 8.70
N GLN A 203 9.88 -12.85 7.58
CA GLN A 203 8.76 -12.03 7.09
C GLN A 203 7.62 -12.84 6.48
N THR A 204 7.93 -13.93 5.78
CA THR A 204 6.95 -14.71 5.00
C THR A 204 6.44 -15.95 5.73
N ALA A 205 7.32 -16.73 6.38
CA ALA A 205 6.95 -17.96 7.08
C ALA A 205 6.76 -17.74 8.59
N GLY A 206 7.69 -17.03 9.24
CA GLY A 206 7.69 -16.83 10.70
C GLY A 206 6.50 -16.00 11.21
N ARG A 207 6.05 -14.98 10.48
CA ARG A 207 4.86 -14.19 10.88
C ARG A 207 3.55 -14.94 10.76
N ILE A 208 3.40 -15.84 9.79
CA ILE A 208 2.19 -16.65 9.63
C ILE A 208 2.17 -17.76 10.68
N ALA A 209 3.31 -18.43 10.91
CA ALA A 209 3.43 -19.46 11.95
C ALA A 209 3.19 -18.91 13.37
N ASN A 210 3.81 -17.77 13.73
CA ASN A 210 3.65 -17.16 15.06
C ASN A 210 2.35 -16.33 15.22
N ALA A 211 1.63 -16.01 14.15
CA ALA A 211 0.32 -15.36 14.25
C ALA A 211 -0.73 -16.28 14.93
N PHE A 212 -0.54 -17.60 14.87
CA PHE A 212 -1.40 -18.58 15.54
C PHE A 212 -0.98 -18.91 16.98
N ASP A 213 0.17 -18.42 17.44
CA ASP A 213 0.69 -18.69 18.79
C ASP A 213 0.27 -17.65 19.85
N HIS A 214 -0.66 -16.75 19.51
CA HIS A 214 -1.33 -15.90 20.50
C HIS A 214 -2.39 -16.68 21.30
N LYS A 215 -2.00 -17.82 21.89
CA LYS A 215 -2.73 -18.44 23.01
C LYS A 215 -2.45 -17.63 24.27
N ARG A 216 -3.04 -16.44 24.40
CA ARG A 216 -3.19 -15.85 25.73
C ARG A 216 -4.32 -16.58 26.45
N PRO A 217 -4.14 -16.97 27.72
CA PRO A 217 -5.25 -17.50 28.50
C PRO A 217 -6.34 -16.43 28.61
N PHE A 218 -7.59 -16.88 28.75
CA PHE A 218 -8.75 -15.96 28.85
C PHE A 218 -8.80 -15.17 30.17
N TYR A 219 -7.83 -15.39 31.07
CA TYR A 219 -7.75 -14.86 32.42
C TYR A 219 -6.52 -13.96 32.61
#